data_AF-R5ZVQ6-F1
#
_entry.id   AF-R5ZVQ6-F1
#
_cell.length_a   1.000
_cell.length_b   1.000
_cell.length_c   1.000
_cell.angle_alpha   90.00
_cell.angle_beta   90.00
_cell.angle_gamma   90.00
#
_symmetry.space_group_name_H-M   'P 1'
#
loop_
_entity.id
_entity.type
_entity.pdbx_description
1 polymer ?
#
loop_
_entity_poly.entity_id
_entity_poly.type
_entity_poly.pdbx_seq_one_letter_code
_entity_poly.pdbx_strand_id
1 'polypeptide(L)'
;MDPKAKAAAAASDREISAKQELDRCLSVFQKGDANQAIKCFSGMTQKYSRTKVYPDALYWLGSSYYMKGNFAQTIATEQRLISGYSKHAKVPEAYLLVGMAQMDSKKTAEAKATFNKLIKLYPKSSAAGLAKKQM
;
A
#
# COMPACT_ATOMS: atom_id res chain seq x y z
N MET A 1 -4.62 8.43 38.52
CA MET A 1 -4.77 8.62 37.07
C MET A 1 -5.48 7.40 36.51
N ASP A 2 -6.63 7.60 35.86
CA ASP A 2 -7.44 6.51 35.31
C ASP A 2 -6.67 5.73 34.22
N PRO A 3 -6.64 4.39 34.27
CA PRO A 3 -5.90 3.56 33.31
C PRO A 3 -6.37 3.78 31.85
N LYS A 4 -7.63 4.18 31.66
CA LYS A 4 -8.20 4.52 30.35
C LYS A 4 -7.59 5.78 29.74
N ALA A 5 -7.28 6.80 30.55
CA ALA A 5 -6.67 8.04 30.08
C ALA A 5 -5.20 7.83 29.65
N LYS A 6 -4.45 7.01 30.39
CA LYS A 6 -3.06 6.64 30.04
C LYS A 6 -2.99 5.82 28.74
N ALA A 7 -3.93 4.90 28.53
CA ALA A 7 -4.02 4.11 27.30
C ALA A 7 -4.38 4.97 26.08
N ALA A 8 -5.26 5.96 26.24
CA ALA A 8 -5.61 6.90 25.17
C ALA A 8 -4.44 7.80 24.77
N ALA A 9 -3.66 8.31 25.74
CA ALA A 9 -2.46 9.10 25.47
C ALA A 9 -1.40 8.28 24.71
N ALA A 10 -1.12 7.05 25.15
CA ALA A 10 -0.17 6.17 24.48
C ALA A 10 -0.60 5.77 23.06
N ALA A 11 -1.91 5.68 22.80
CA ALA A 11 -2.44 5.46 21.46
C ALA A 11 -2.22 6.69 20.56
N SER A 12 -2.48 7.90 21.06
CA SER A 12 -2.22 9.15 20.34
C SER A 12 -0.74 9.33 20.02
N ASP A 13 0.15 9.07 20.97
CA ASP A 13 1.61 9.13 20.74
C ASP A 13 2.06 8.13 19.68
N ARG A 14 1.44 6.95 19.65
CA ARG A 14 1.70 5.93 18.63
C ARG A 14 1.25 6.38 17.25
N GLU A 15 0.09 7.04 17.12
CA GLU A 15 -0.36 7.62 15.85
C GLU A 15 0.59 8.70 15.35
N ILE A 16 1.04 9.60 16.22
CA ILE A 16 2.00 10.66 15.88
C ILE A 16 3.32 10.05 15.41
N SER A 17 3.86 9.09 16.17
CA SER A 17 5.11 8.39 15.83
C SER A 17 4.99 7.63 14.50
N ALA A 18 3.85 7.00 14.25
CA ALA A 18 3.61 6.26 13.01
C ALA A 18 3.55 7.20 11.80
N LYS A 19 2.94 8.38 11.96
CA LYS A 19 2.89 9.40 10.91
C LYS A 19 4.29 9.96 10.58
N GLN A 20 5.07 10.30 11.59
CA GLN A 20 6.45 10.78 11.39
C GLN A 20 7.33 9.74 10.69
N GLU A 21 7.18 8.46 11.08
CA GLU A 21 7.92 7.38 10.43
C GLU A 21 7.46 7.16 8.98
N LEU A 22 6.17 7.33 8.69
CA LEU A 22 5.65 7.30 7.32
C LEU A 22 6.36 8.34 6.46
N ASP A 23 6.41 9.59 6.91
CA ASP A 23 7.05 10.69 6.20
C ASP A 23 8.54 10.41 5.96
N ARG A 24 9.23 9.83 6.94
CA ARG A 24 10.63 9.40 6.82
C ARG A 24 10.80 8.30 5.75
N CYS A 25 9.97 7.27 5.79
CA CYS A 25 10.04 6.18 4.81
C CYS A 25 9.67 6.66 3.39
N LEU A 26 8.75 7.61 3.26
CA LEU A 26 8.43 8.24 1.97
C LEU A 26 9.61 9.01 1.40
N SER A 27 10.38 9.73 2.24
CA SER A 27 11.61 10.38 1.78
C SER A 27 12.63 9.38 1.26
N VAL A 28 12.76 8.21 1.89
CA VAL A 28 13.63 7.12 1.40
C VAL A 28 13.14 6.58 0.07
N PHE A 29 11.83 6.34 -0.06
CA PHE A 29 11.21 5.87 -1.31
C PHE A 29 11.45 6.84 -2.47
N GLN A 30 11.29 8.15 -2.23
CA GLN A 30 11.50 9.19 -3.23
C GLN A 30 12.95 9.26 -3.76
N LYS A 31 13.93 8.80 -2.98
CA LYS A 31 15.33 8.69 -3.43
C LYS A 31 15.55 7.53 -4.41
N GLY A 32 14.54 6.69 -4.65
CA GLY A 32 14.63 5.57 -5.58
C GLY A 32 15.29 4.32 -5.01
N ASP A 33 15.75 4.33 -3.76
CA ASP A 33 16.35 3.15 -3.13
C ASP A 33 15.26 2.18 -2.65
N ALA A 34 14.91 1.25 -3.55
CA ALA A 34 13.90 0.23 -3.27
C ALA A 34 14.26 -0.66 -2.06
N ASN A 35 15.55 -0.96 -1.83
CA ASN A 35 15.95 -1.82 -0.71
C ASN A 35 15.73 -1.13 0.63
N GLN A 36 16.16 0.13 0.74
CA GLN A 36 15.93 0.92 1.95
C GLN A 36 14.44 1.19 2.17
N ALA A 37 13.68 1.45 1.11
CA ALA A 37 12.24 1.65 1.21
C ALA A 37 11.51 0.39 1.71
N ILE A 38 11.81 -0.79 1.16
CA ILE A 38 11.29 -2.08 1.63
C ILE A 38 11.62 -2.29 3.12
N LYS A 39 12.87 -2.03 3.52
CA LYS A 39 13.27 -2.17 4.93
C LYS A 39 12.47 -1.23 5.84
N CYS A 40 12.26 0.01 5.40
CA CYS A 40 11.54 1.02 6.17
C CYS A 40 10.06 0.65 6.34
N PHE A 41 9.35 0.41 5.24
CA PHE A 41 7.92 0.11 5.30
C PHE A 41 7.62 -1.27 5.90
N SER A 42 8.48 -2.28 5.71
CA SER A 42 8.30 -3.58 6.37
C SER A 42 8.33 -3.43 7.90
N GLY A 43 9.29 -2.66 8.44
CA GLY A 43 9.34 -2.31 9.85
C GLY A 43 8.08 -1.57 10.33
N MET A 44 7.55 -0.64 9.53
CA MET A 44 6.28 0.04 9.84
C MET A 44 5.10 -0.93 9.90
N THR A 45 4.98 -1.84 8.93
CA THR A 45 3.87 -2.80 8.90
C THR A 45 3.88 -3.76 10.08
N GLN A 46 5.05 -4.00 10.69
CA GLN A 46 5.17 -4.77 11.92
C GLN A 46 4.85 -3.91 13.17
N LYS A 47 5.45 -2.72 13.27
CA LYS A 47 5.38 -1.86 14.46
C LYS A 47 4.04 -1.14 14.61
N TYR A 48 3.42 -0.74 13.50
CA TYR A 48 2.28 0.17 13.46
C TYR A 48 1.01 -0.46 12.85
N SER A 49 0.88 -1.79 12.91
CA SER A 49 -0.23 -2.56 12.33
C SER A 49 -1.65 -2.19 12.78
N ARG A 50 -1.78 -1.42 13.87
CA ARG A 50 -3.06 -0.96 14.42
C ARG A 50 -3.29 0.54 14.28
N THR A 51 -2.42 1.24 13.55
CA THR A 51 -2.50 2.69 13.38
C THR A 51 -3.21 3.07 12.09
N LYS A 52 -3.64 4.34 12.00
CA LYS A 52 -4.35 4.83 10.80
C LYS A 52 -3.47 4.84 9.53
N VAL A 53 -2.15 4.92 9.68
CA VAL A 53 -1.20 4.95 8.55
C VAL A 53 -0.80 3.55 8.06
N TYR A 54 -1.23 2.49 8.73
CA TYR A 54 -0.90 1.13 8.33
C TYR A 54 -1.30 0.80 6.88
N PRO A 55 -2.49 1.19 6.38
CA PRO A 55 -2.88 0.93 4.99
C PRO A 55 -1.98 1.67 4.00
N ASP A 56 -1.57 2.91 4.31
CA ASP A 56 -0.58 3.63 3.51
C ASP A 56 0.77 2.89 3.50
N ALA A 57 1.24 2.41 4.66
CA ALA A 57 2.49 1.66 4.75
C ALA A 57 2.45 0.36 3.92
N LEU A 58 1.30 -0.33 3.86
CA LEU A 58 1.12 -1.49 2.96
C LEU A 58 1.27 -1.09 1.48
N TYR A 59 0.60 -0.02 1.05
CA TYR A 59 0.68 0.48 -0.32
C TYR A 59 2.13 0.82 -0.72
N TRP A 60 2.84 1.54 0.14
CA TRP A 60 4.21 1.94 -0.17
C TRP A 60 5.19 0.77 -0.07
N LEU A 61 4.93 -0.23 0.78
CA LEU A 61 5.70 -1.47 0.79
C LEU A 61 5.53 -2.25 -0.52
N GLY A 62 4.29 -2.42 -1.00
CA GLY A 62 4.02 -3.09 -2.28
C GLY A 62 4.62 -2.35 -3.47
N SER A 63 4.53 -1.01 -3.47
CA SER A 63 5.20 -0.13 -4.43
C SER A 63 6.73 -0.30 -4.42
N SER A 64 7.32 -0.43 -3.24
CA SER A 64 8.77 -0.63 -3.10
C SER A 64 9.21 -2.00 -3.61
N TYR A 65 8.40 -3.04 -3.37
CA TYR A 65 8.62 -4.36 -3.98
C TYR A 65 8.53 -4.32 -5.50
N TYR A 66 7.60 -3.53 -6.04
CA TYR A 66 7.42 -3.41 -7.48
C TYR A 66 8.62 -2.73 -8.14
N MET A 67 9.15 -1.65 -7.54
CA MET A 67 10.39 -1.00 -7.99
C MET A 67 11.58 -1.95 -8.01
N LYS A 68 11.62 -2.95 -7.12
CA LYS A 68 12.65 -3.99 -7.07
C LYS A 68 12.39 -5.15 -8.06
N GLY A 69 11.27 -5.14 -8.78
CA GLY A 69 10.83 -6.25 -9.64
C GLY A 69 10.29 -7.46 -8.89
N ASN A 70 10.00 -7.32 -7.59
CA ASN A 70 9.45 -8.42 -6.78
C ASN A 70 7.92 -8.44 -6.85
N PHE A 71 7.40 -8.81 -8.02
CA PHE A 71 5.98 -8.77 -8.32
C PHE A 71 5.14 -9.68 -7.42
N ALA A 72 5.67 -10.83 -7.00
CA ALA A 72 4.96 -11.73 -6.09
C ALA A 72 4.69 -11.06 -4.72
N GLN A 73 5.67 -10.38 -4.15
CA GLN A 73 5.51 -9.64 -2.90
C GLN A 73 4.65 -8.38 -3.07
N THR A 74 4.74 -7.70 -4.22
CA THR A 74 3.82 -6.59 -4.56
C THR A 74 2.38 -7.07 -4.51
N ILE A 75 2.05 -8.14 -5.26
CA ILE A 75 0.68 -8.66 -5.34
C ILE A 75 0.17 -9.05 -3.95
N ALA A 76 0.96 -9.82 -3.18
CA ALA A 76 0.55 -10.26 -1.85
C ALA A 76 0.34 -9.10 -0.87
N THR A 77 1.20 -8.08 -0.91
CA THR A 77 1.13 -6.93 0.00
C THR A 77 -0.07 -6.04 -0.33
N GLU A 78 -0.28 -5.72 -1.61
CA GLU A 78 -1.41 -4.88 -2.04
C GLU A 78 -2.76 -5.59 -1.86
N GLN A 79 -2.81 -6.92 -2.00
CA GLN A 79 -4.03 -7.68 -1.71
C GLN A 79 -4.45 -7.59 -0.24
N ARG A 80 -3.50 -7.47 0.69
CA ARG A 80 -3.81 -7.23 2.11
C ARG A 80 -4.45 -5.85 2.32
N LEU A 81 -3.95 -4.83 1.60
CA LEU A 81 -4.54 -3.50 1.62
C LEU A 81 -5.99 -3.53 1.07
N ILE A 82 -6.17 -4.13 -0.10
CA ILE A 82 -7.46 -4.22 -0.78
C ILE A 82 -8.51 -4.96 0.08
N SER A 83 -8.12 -6.09 0.68
CA SER A 83 -9.04 -6.93 1.47
C SER A 83 -9.31 -6.37 2.86
N GLY A 84 -8.29 -5.81 3.53
CA GLY A 84 -8.40 -5.29 4.89
C GLY A 84 -8.96 -3.87 4.99
N TYR A 85 -8.79 -3.06 3.94
CA TYR A 85 -9.08 -1.62 3.99
C TYR A 85 -9.74 -1.13 2.70
N SER A 86 -10.78 -1.83 2.22
CA SER A 86 -11.47 -1.57 0.94
C SER A 86 -11.99 -0.14 0.70
N LYS A 87 -12.15 0.66 1.76
CA LYS A 87 -12.56 2.08 1.71
C LYS A 87 -11.39 3.07 1.73
N HIS A 88 -10.15 2.59 1.85
CA HIS A 88 -8.98 3.44 1.95
C HIS A 88 -8.67 4.12 0.62
N ALA A 89 -8.15 5.35 0.69
CA ALA A 89 -7.92 6.19 -0.48
C ALA A 89 -6.95 5.58 -1.49
N LYS A 90 -6.02 4.70 -1.04
CA LYS A 90 -5.03 4.01 -1.88
C LYS A 90 -5.50 2.72 -2.54
N VAL A 91 -6.72 2.26 -2.26
CA VAL A 91 -7.21 0.99 -2.83
C VAL A 91 -7.28 1.01 -4.37
N PRO A 92 -7.73 2.08 -5.04
CA PRO A 92 -7.71 2.13 -6.50
C PRO A 92 -6.30 1.96 -7.07
N GLU A 93 -5.31 2.64 -6.49
CA GLU A 93 -3.90 2.54 -6.89
C GLU A 93 -3.31 1.17 -6.57
N ALA A 94 -3.70 0.55 -5.45
CA ALA A 94 -3.30 -0.81 -5.10
C ALA A 94 -3.78 -1.82 -6.17
N TYR A 95 -5.03 -1.72 -6.61
CA TYR A 95 -5.53 -2.56 -7.71
C TYR A 95 -4.75 -2.35 -9.00
N LEU A 96 -4.43 -1.09 -9.35
CA LEU A 96 -3.64 -0.78 -10.54
C LEU A 96 -2.25 -1.44 -10.44
N LEU A 97 -1.60 -1.30 -9.29
CA LEU A 97 -0.28 -1.87 -9.04
C LEU A 97 -0.27 -3.40 -9.08
N VAL A 98 -1.30 -4.06 -8.52
CA VAL A 98 -1.49 -5.51 -8.66
C VAL A 98 -1.61 -5.92 -10.12
N GLY A 99 -2.41 -5.21 -10.90
CA GLY A 99 -2.59 -5.51 -12.32
C GLY A 99 -1.31 -5.31 -13.12
N MET A 100 -0.55 -4.24 -12.86
CA MET A 100 0.77 -4.01 -13.48
C MET A 100 1.77 -5.11 -13.10
N ALA A 101 1.86 -5.47 -11.83
CA ALA A 101 2.72 -6.57 -11.37
C ALA A 101 2.35 -7.92 -12.00
N GLN A 102 1.05 -8.17 -12.22
CA GLN A 102 0.57 -9.35 -12.95
C GLN A 102 0.99 -9.31 -14.43
N MET A 103 0.86 -8.17 -15.11
CA MET A 103 1.34 -8.00 -16.49
C MET A 103 2.83 -8.29 -16.61
N ASP A 104 3.65 -7.68 -15.75
CA ASP A 104 5.11 -7.84 -15.81
C ASP A 104 5.55 -9.26 -15.44
N SER A 105 4.74 -9.96 -14.65
CA SER A 105 4.92 -11.40 -14.35
C SER A 105 4.34 -12.33 -15.42
N LYS A 106 3.94 -11.81 -16.59
CA LYS A 106 3.31 -12.55 -17.70
C LYS A 106 1.97 -13.23 -17.34
N LYS A 107 1.28 -12.75 -16.30
CA LYS A 107 -0.05 -13.20 -15.86
C LYS A 107 -1.15 -12.33 -16.46
N THR A 108 -1.21 -12.30 -17.79
CA THR A 108 -2.02 -11.33 -18.54
C THR A 108 -3.53 -11.51 -18.30
N ALA A 109 -4.00 -12.74 -18.13
CA ALA A 109 -5.42 -13.01 -17.88
C ALA A 109 -5.85 -12.45 -16.52
N GLU A 110 -5.03 -12.67 -15.49
CA GLU A 110 -5.25 -12.16 -14.15
C GLU A 110 -5.15 -10.64 -14.11
N ALA A 111 -4.18 -10.05 -14.82
CA ALA A 111 -4.06 -8.60 -14.94
C ALA A 111 -5.33 -7.96 -15.51
N LYS A 112 -5.85 -8.49 -16.63
CA LYS A 112 -7.11 -8.01 -17.23
C LYS A 112 -8.28 -8.13 -16.26
N ALA A 113 -8.36 -9.23 -15.51
CA ALA A 113 -9.40 -9.38 -14.49
C ALA A 113 -9.27 -8.34 -13.36
N THR A 114 -8.05 -8.05 -12.91
CA THR A 114 -7.77 -7.02 -11.90
C THR A 114 -8.11 -5.61 -12.40
N PHE A 115 -7.69 -5.25 -13.62
CA PHE A 115 -8.01 -3.95 -14.22
C PHE A 115 -9.52 -3.77 -14.42
N ASN A 116 -10.23 -4.81 -14.87
CA ASN A 116 -11.70 -4.78 -14.96
C ASN A 116 -12.36 -4.54 -13.61
N LYS A 117 -11.88 -5.19 -12.54
CA LYS A 117 -12.39 -4.94 -11.17
C LYS A 117 -12.15 -3.51 -10.75
N LEU A 118 -10.96 -2.95 -10.99
CA LEU A 118 -10.63 -1.56 -10.71
C LEU A 118 -11.59 -0.59 -11.42
N ILE A 119 -11.79 -0.79 -12.72
CA ILE A 119 -12.67 0.05 -13.54
C ILE A 119 -14.11 -0.03 -13.05
N LYS A 120 -14.59 -1.22 -12.67
CA LYS A 120 -15.95 -1.43 -12.18
C LYS A 120 -16.18 -0.80 -10.80
N LEU A 121 -15.22 -0.97 -9.88
CA LEU A 121 -15.37 -0.53 -8.49
C LEU A 121 -15.06 0.95 -8.30
N TYR A 122 -14.10 1.50 -9.06
CA TYR A 122 -13.62 2.88 -8.91
C TYR A 122 -13.59 3.61 -10.27
N PRO A 123 -14.72 3.68 -11.01
CA PRO A 123 -14.74 4.18 -12.39
C PRO A 123 -14.30 5.64 -12.55
N LYS A 124 -14.38 6.45 -11.48
CA LYS A 124 -13.99 7.86 -11.46
C LYS A 124 -12.54 8.09 -10.98
N SER A 125 -11.82 7.04 -10.61
CA SER A 125 -10.43 7.16 -10.13
C SER A 125 -9.46 7.35 -11.29
N SER A 126 -8.39 8.10 -11.06
CA SER A 126 -7.27 8.19 -12.01
C SER A 126 -6.69 6.81 -12.34
N ALA A 127 -6.64 5.92 -11.34
CA ALA A 127 -6.20 4.54 -11.49
C ALA A 127 -7.05 3.75 -12.49
N ALA A 128 -8.38 3.90 -12.49
CA ALA A 128 -9.25 3.27 -13.49
C ALA A 128 -8.99 3.82 -14.91
N GLY A 129 -8.69 5.11 -15.04
CA GLY A 129 -8.28 5.69 -16.32
C GLY A 129 -6.98 5.09 -16.86
N LEU A 130 -5.99 4.86 -15.99
CA LEU A 130 -4.73 4.20 -16.33
C LEU A 130 -4.94 2.72 -16.67
N ALA A 131 -5.76 2.01 -15.89
CA ALA A 131 -6.08 0.60 -16.13
C ALA A 131 -6.69 0.37 -17.52
N LYS A 132 -7.58 1.25 -17.98
CA LYS A 132 -8.16 1.18 -19.33
C LYS A 132 -7.11 1.29 -20.44
N LYS A 133 -6.00 2.00 -20.22
CA LYS A 133 -4.92 2.16 -21.20
C LYS A 133 -4.01 0.93 -21.28
N GLN A 134 -4.01 0.07 -20.27
CA GLN A 134 -3.16 -1.13 -20.18
C GLN A 134 -3.83 -2.39 -20.76
N MET A 135 -5.10 -2.29 -21.14
CA MET A 135 -5.92 -3.40 -21.65
C MET A 135 -5.96 -3.43 -23.17
#